data_AF-A0A174ECA0-F1
#
_entry.id   AF-A0A174ECA0-F1
#
_cell.length_a   1.000
_cell.length_b   1.000
_cell.length_c   1.000
_cell.angle_alpha   90.00
_cell.angle_beta   90.00
_cell.angle_gamma   90.00
#
_symmetry.space_group_name_H-M   'P 1'
#
loop_
_entity.id
_entity.type
_entity.pdbx_description
1 polymer ?
#
loop_
_entity_poly.entity_id
_entity_poly.type
_entity_poly.pdbx_seq_one_letter_code
_entity_poly.pdbx_strand_id
1 'polypeptide(L)'
;MTIFDDYIRNKGCCKVSKTLLWDYDLTQFDWQRSRKVVVQRIIERGWLRDYFAAFDLYGGIEGFREIIKEVPTLSAQDMNFVCTAFGLKKEELRCYTRRQLRRRHLGC
;
A
#
# COMPACT_ATOMS: atom_id res chain seq x y z
N MET A 1 -2.38 -16.30 13.10
CA MET A 1 -3.16 -15.05 13.03
C MET A 1 -2.42 -14.09 12.13
N THR A 2 -3.03 -13.70 11.02
CA THR A 2 -2.52 -12.59 10.20
C THR A 2 -3.09 -11.29 10.76
N ILE A 3 -2.42 -10.16 10.53
CA ILE A 3 -2.85 -8.83 10.99
C ILE A 3 -4.25 -8.48 10.46
N PHE A 4 -4.70 -9.15 9.38
CA PHE A 4 -5.92 -8.84 8.63
C PHE A 4 -7.04 -9.89 8.79
N ASP A 5 -6.97 -10.75 9.80
CA ASP A 5 -7.95 -11.84 10.00
C ASP A 5 -9.41 -11.33 10.11
N ASP A 6 -9.61 -10.12 10.64
CA ASP A 6 -10.92 -9.50 10.79
C ASP A 6 -11.49 -8.88 9.50
N TYR A 7 -10.75 -8.90 8.38
CA TYR A 7 -11.19 -8.29 7.12
C TYR A 7 -12.55 -8.84 6.66
N ILE A 8 -12.75 -10.15 6.69
CA ILE A 8 -14.00 -10.78 6.22
C ILE A 8 -15.21 -10.28 7.01
N ARG A 9 -15.04 -9.99 8.31
CA ARG A 9 -16.09 -9.47 9.18
C ARG A 9 -16.37 -7.98 8.96
N ASN A 10 -15.40 -7.25 8.41
CA ASN A 10 -15.46 -5.80 8.20
C ASN A 10 -15.65 -5.39 6.73
N LYS A 11 -15.85 -6.38 5.84
CA LYS A 11 -15.99 -6.19 4.41
C LYS A 11 -17.17 -5.26 4.08
N GLY A 12 -16.92 -4.22 3.29
CA GLY A 12 -17.91 -3.22 2.87
C GLY A 12 -18.23 -2.15 3.93
N CYS A 13 -17.75 -2.28 5.16
CA CYS A 13 -18.07 -1.37 6.26
C CYS A 13 -17.08 -0.20 6.39
N CYS A 14 -15.90 -0.33 5.78
CA CYS A 14 -14.81 0.64 5.93
C CYS A 14 -14.71 1.58 4.72
N LYS A 15 -14.15 2.77 4.95
CA LYS A 15 -13.82 3.74 3.90
C LYS A 15 -12.40 4.23 4.13
N VAL A 16 -11.66 4.46 3.05
CA VAL A 16 -10.34 5.07 3.13
C VAL A 16 -10.50 6.48 3.70
N SER A 17 -9.76 6.76 4.76
CA SER A 17 -9.74 8.05 5.44
C SER A 17 -9.29 9.14 4.46
N LYS A 18 -10.14 10.14 4.27
CA LYS A 18 -9.86 11.29 3.40
C LYS A 18 -8.59 12.04 3.85
N THR A 19 -8.25 11.99 5.14
CA THR A 19 -7.06 12.65 5.70
C THR A 19 -5.74 12.06 5.20
N LEU A 20 -5.73 10.79 4.74
CA LEU A 20 -4.57 10.17 4.13
C LEU A 20 -4.21 10.78 2.76
N LEU A 21 -5.19 11.43 2.13
CA LEU A 21 -5.11 12.05 0.81
C LEU A 21 -5.45 13.55 0.91
N TRP A 22 -5.06 14.21 2.00
CA TRP A 22 -5.37 15.62 2.28
C TRP A 22 -4.88 16.59 1.18
N ASP A 23 -3.88 16.17 0.40
CA ASP A 23 -3.28 16.89 -0.72
C ASP A 23 -4.02 16.70 -2.06
N TYR A 24 -5.10 15.90 -2.10
CA TYR A 24 -5.86 15.59 -3.31
C TYR A 24 -7.30 16.14 -3.24
N ASP A 25 -7.81 16.63 -4.38
CA ASP A 25 -9.24 16.90 -4.54
C ASP A 25 -10.00 15.58 -4.71
N LEU A 26 -10.72 15.18 -3.66
CA LEU A 26 -11.46 13.93 -3.61
C LEU A 26 -12.82 13.97 -4.34
N THR A 27 -13.24 15.12 -4.86
CA THR A 27 -14.53 15.23 -5.59
C THR A 27 -14.47 14.57 -6.96
N GLN A 28 -13.30 14.62 -7.62
CA GLN A 28 -13.06 14.02 -8.94
C GLN A 28 -11.94 12.96 -8.90
N PHE A 29 -11.63 12.43 -7.72
CA PHE A 29 -10.51 11.53 -7.53
C PHE A 29 -10.77 10.15 -8.12
N ASP A 30 -9.96 9.78 -9.11
CA ASP A 30 -9.96 8.44 -9.68
C ASP A 30 -9.13 7.49 -8.80
N TRP A 31 -9.85 6.71 -7.99
CA TRP A 31 -9.29 5.74 -7.06
C TRP A 31 -8.53 4.60 -7.73
N GLN A 32 -8.86 4.25 -8.97
CA GLN A 32 -8.20 3.17 -9.71
C GLN A 32 -6.92 3.69 -10.37
N ARG A 33 -6.99 4.84 -11.04
CA ARG A 33 -5.81 5.50 -11.62
C ARG A 33 -4.78 5.87 -10.55
N SER A 34 -5.25 6.25 -9.37
CA SER A 34 -4.40 6.69 -8.24
C SER A 34 -4.05 5.58 -7.26
N ARG A 35 -4.34 4.30 -7.58
CA ARG A 35 -4.20 3.16 -6.64
C ARG A 35 -2.85 3.06 -5.93
N LYS A 36 -1.75 3.39 -6.62
CA LYS A 36 -0.39 3.35 -6.04
C LYS A 36 -0.22 4.37 -4.93
N VAL A 37 -0.76 5.58 -5.11
CA VAL A 37 -0.73 6.64 -4.11
C VAL A 37 -1.58 6.24 -2.92
N VAL A 38 -2.81 5.77 -3.16
CA VAL A 38 -3.73 5.33 -2.09
C VAL A 38 -3.09 4.26 -1.23
N VAL A 39 -2.59 3.19 -1.86
CA VAL A 39 -1.91 2.08 -1.16
C VAL A 39 -0.67 2.57 -0.42
N GLN A 40 0.15 3.44 -1.03
CA GLN A 40 1.31 4.02 -0.37
C GLN A 40 0.92 4.79 0.90
N ARG A 41 -0.09 5.66 0.84
CA ARG A 41 -0.54 6.46 2.00
C ARG A 41 -1.08 5.58 3.13
N ILE A 42 -1.79 4.51 2.79
CA ILE A 42 -2.32 3.55 3.78
C ILE A 42 -1.17 2.79 4.44
N ILE A 43 -0.14 2.39 3.69
CA ILE A 43 1.05 1.76 4.27
C ILE A 43 1.76 2.71 5.22
N GLU A 44 1.96 3.96 4.82
CA GLU A 44 2.73 4.94 5.59
C GLU A 44 1.99 5.42 6.86
N ARG A 45 0.65 5.53 6.82
CA ARG A 45 -0.13 6.27 7.85
C ARG A 45 -1.51 5.69 8.17
N GLY A 46 -1.94 4.64 7.47
CA GLY A 46 -3.29 4.11 7.56
C GLY A 46 -3.54 3.25 8.80
N TRP A 47 -4.80 3.25 9.25
CA TRP A 47 -5.30 2.35 10.28
C TRP A 47 -5.87 1.07 9.65
N LEU A 48 -6.12 0.04 10.46
CA LEU A 48 -6.64 -1.25 9.98
C LEU A 48 -7.92 -1.11 9.13
N ARG A 49 -8.80 -0.15 9.45
CA ARG A 49 -9.99 0.16 8.65
C ARG A 49 -9.66 0.68 7.25
N ASP A 50 -8.59 1.45 7.09
CA ASP A 50 -8.13 1.92 5.79
C ASP A 50 -7.63 0.76 4.92
N TYR A 51 -6.92 -0.21 5.53
CA TYR A 51 -6.54 -1.45 4.84
C TYR A 51 -7.76 -2.23 4.37
N PHE A 52 -8.75 -2.43 5.23
CA PHE A 52 -9.99 -3.14 4.85
C PHE A 52 -10.73 -2.43 3.73
N ALA A 53 -10.84 -1.10 3.79
CA ALA A 53 -11.43 -0.32 2.72
C ALA A 53 -10.66 -0.46 1.40
N ALA A 54 -9.33 -0.47 1.44
CA ALA A 54 -8.52 -0.65 0.24
C ALA A 54 -8.58 -2.09 -0.30
N PHE A 55 -8.71 -3.10 0.55
CA PHE A 55 -8.97 -4.47 0.12
C PHE A 55 -10.30 -4.54 -0.64
N ASP A 56 -11.35 -3.89 -0.15
CA ASP A 56 -12.62 -3.82 -0.88
C ASP A 56 -12.48 -3.11 -2.24
N LEU A 57 -11.73 -2.01 -2.30
CA LEU A 57 -11.54 -1.23 -3.52
C LEU A 57 -10.70 -1.92 -4.60
N TYR A 58 -9.79 -2.81 -4.19
CA TYR A 58 -8.74 -3.33 -5.07
C TYR A 58 -8.76 -4.85 -5.26
N GLY A 59 -9.89 -5.51 -5.01
CA GLY A 59 -10.02 -6.95 -5.31
C GLY A 59 -9.47 -7.86 -4.21
N GLY A 60 -9.64 -7.45 -2.96
CA GLY A 60 -9.23 -8.18 -1.76
C GLY A 60 -7.77 -7.98 -1.39
N ILE A 61 -7.30 -8.81 -0.46
CA ILE A 61 -5.93 -8.77 0.05
C ILE A 61 -4.91 -9.02 -1.07
N GLU A 62 -5.19 -9.96 -1.97
CA GLU A 62 -4.29 -10.25 -3.10
C GLU A 62 -4.18 -9.09 -4.09
N GLY A 63 -5.29 -8.45 -4.45
CA GLY A 63 -5.24 -7.31 -5.36
C GLY A 63 -4.54 -6.10 -4.74
N PHE A 64 -4.71 -5.85 -3.44
CA PHE A 64 -3.89 -4.88 -2.71
C PHE A 64 -2.41 -5.27 -2.72
N ARG A 65 -2.10 -6.54 -2.43
CA ARG A 65 -0.73 -7.09 -2.43
C ARG A 65 -0.02 -6.91 -3.76
N GLU A 66 -0.71 -7.07 -4.89
CA GLU A 66 -0.14 -6.78 -6.22
C GLU A 66 0.17 -5.29 -6.40
N ILE A 67 -0.67 -4.39 -5.89
CA ILE A 67 -0.42 -2.94 -5.97
C ILE A 67 0.81 -2.55 -5.13
N ILE A 68 1.04 -3.18 -3.97
CA ILE A 68 2.24 -2.94 -3.13
C ILE A 68 3.51 -3.06 -3.96
N LYS A 69 3.61 -4.09 -4.82
CA LYS A 69 4.79 -4.35 -5.67
C LYS A 69 5.08 -3.19 -6.63
N GLU A 70 4.05 -2.44 -7.01
CA GLU A 70 4.15 -1.33 -7.95
C GLU A 70 4.40 0.04 -7.30
N VAL A 71 4.30 0.16 -5.96
CA VAL A 71 4.46 1.42 -5.22
C VAL A 71 5.85 2.01 -5.48
N PRO A 72 5.95 3.31 -5.84
CA PRO A 72 7.21 3.90 -6.29
C PRO A 72 8.23 4.08 -5.17
N THR A 73 7.78 4.34 -3.94
CA THR A 73 8.63 4.66 -2.79
C THR A 73 8.00 4.15 -1.50
N LEU A 74 8.83 3.58 -0.63
CA LEU A 74 8.49 3.23 0.76
C LEU A 74 9.75 3.43 1.62
N SER A 75 9.58 3.65 2.92
CA SER A 75 10.70 3.66 3.85
C SER A 75 11.27 2.24 4.05
N ALA A 76 12.45 2.11 4.67
CA ALA A 76 13.00 0.78 4.98
C ALA A 76 12.10 0.01 5.97
N GLN A 77 11.49 0.72 6.92
CA GLN A 77 10.55 0.17 7.88
C GLN A 77 9.27 -0.32 7.19
N ASP A 78 8.69 0.51 6.33
CA ASP A 78 7.45 0.15 5.60
C ASP A 78 7.67 -1.03 4.65
N MET A 79 8.83 -1.09 3.99
CA MET A 79 9.21 -2.26 3.18
C MET A 79 9.28 -3.54 4.02
N ASN A 80 9.91 -3.48 5.20
CA ASN A 80 9.97 -4.64 6.08
C ASN A 80 8.56 -5.03 6.55
N PHE A 81 7.74 -4.06 6.92
CA PHE A 81 6.35 -4.29 7.30
C PHE A 81 5.57 -5.01 6.19
N VAL A 82 5.56 -4.49 4.95
CA VAL A 82 4.79 -5.13 3.87
C VAL A 82 5.34 -6.50 3.48
N CYS A 83 6.66 -6.68 3.55
CA CYS A 83 7.28 -8.00 3.36
C CYS A 83 6.78 -9.02 4.38
N THR A 84 6.73 -8.64 5.66
CA THR A 84 6.27 -9.52 6.74
C THR A 84 4.75 -9.72 6.71
N ALA A 85 3.98 -8.64 6.56
CA ALA A 85 2.52 -8.68 6.65
C ALA A 85 1.84 -9.33 5.43
N PHE A 86 2.45 -9.22 4.25
CA PHE A 86 1.90 -9.74 2.98
C PHE A 86 2.76 -10.85 2.35
N GLY A 87 3.76 -11.37 3.08
CA GLY A 87 4.63 -12.46 2.60
C GLY A 87 5.38 -12.11 1.31
N LEU A 88 5.79 -10.85 1.14
CA LEU A 88 6.53 -10.38 -0.04
C LEU A 88 8.03 -10.41 0.21
N LYS A 89 8.81 -10.71 -0.83
CA LYS A 89 10.26 -10.50 -0.83
C LYS A 89 10.59 -9.06 -1.24
N LYS A 90 11.72 -8.52 -0.77
CA LYS A 90 12.13 -7.15 -1.11
C LYS A 90 12.35 -6.97 -2.60
N GLU A 91 12.83 -8.02 -3.27
CA GLU A 91 13.09 -8.07 -4.70
C GLU A 91 11.81 -7.94 -5.55
N GLU A 92 10.64 -8.23 -4.97
CA GLU A 92 9.34 -8.05 -5.63
C GLU A 92 8.87 -6.58 -5.58
N LEU A 93 9.50 -5.73 -4.75
CA LEU A 93 9.10 -4.34 -4.57
C LEU A 93 9.85 -3.44 -5.56
N ARG A 94 9.11 -2.73 -6.43
CA ARG A 94 9.68 -1.76 -7.36
C ARG A 94 10.51 -0.68 -6.66
N CYS A 95 10.04 -0.19 -5.51
CA CYS A 95 10.74 0.83 -4.74
C CYS A 95 12.11 0.34 -4.23
N TYR A 96 12.21 -0.95 -3.87
CA TYR A 96 13.47 -1.55 -3.43
C TYR A 96 14.47 -1.70 -4.58
N THR A 97 14.04 -2.31 -5.70
CA THR A 97 14.91 -2.54 -6.86
C THR A 97 15.41 -1.22 -7.45
N ARG A 98 14.53 -0.21 -7.56
CA ARG A 98 14.92 1.15 -7.98
C ARG A 98 15.93 1.79 -7.05
N ARG A 99 15.78 1.62 -5.73
CA ARG A 99 16.73 2.14 -4.74
C ARG A 99 18.10 1.48 -4.85
N GLN A 100 18.16 0.16 -5.07
CA GLN A 100 19.42 -0.57 -5.28
C GLN A 100 20.14 -0.10 -6.55
N LEU A 101 19.42 0.05 -7.67
CA LEU A 101 19.99 0.56 -8.91
C LEU A 101 20.54 1.99 -8.74
N ARG A 102 19.79 2.86 -8.05
CA ARG A 102 20.24 4.23 -7.77
C ARG A 102 21.53 4.25 -6.95
N ARG A 103 21.64 3.44 -5.89
CA ARG A 103 22.86 3.33 -5.07
C ARG A 103 24.07 2.92 -5.90
N ARG A 104 23.90 1.89 -6.74
CA ARG A 104 24.94 1.42 -7.67
C ARG A 104 25.40 2.52 -8.64
N HIS A 105 24.49 3.33 -9.18
CA HIS A 105 24.85 4.41 -10.11
C HIS A 105 25.47 5.63 -9.45
N LEU A 106 25.08 5.94 -8.21
CA LEU A 106 25.59 7.11 -7.48
C LEU A 106 26.87 6.81 -6.69
N GLY A 107 27.34 5.56 -6.67
CA GLY A 107 28.54 5.18 -5.92
C GLY A 107 28.40 5.36 -4.40
N CYS A 108 27.16 5.34 -3.88
CA CYS A 108 26.84 5.48 -2.46
C CYS A 108 26.20 4.20 -1.90
#